data_AF-F7W949-F1
#
_entry.id   AF-F7W949-F1
#
_cell.length_a   1.000
_cell.length_b   1.000
_cell.length_c   1.000
_cell.angle_alpha   90.00
_cell.angle_beta   90.00
_cell.angle_gamma   90.00
#
_symmetry.space_group_name_H-M   'P 1'
#
loop_
_entity.id
_entity.type
_entity.pdbx_description
1 polymer ?
#
loop_
_entity_poly.entity_id
_entity_poly.type
_entity_poly.pdbx_seq_one_letter_code
_entity_poly.pdbx_strand_id
1 'polypeptide(L)'
;MLHFTLDVLVQNQYSVDRIVWPKVWTRALQALFVFGLLIYTLHAHSSNPTILPGLPARFQNHARQVIFSVMSVCSGCYLIHITNTYGYLAVMKQAPPVGCLWVWSVIELQLPWAVLSLAIAGTYLKVRGYDIK
;
A
#
# COMPACT_ATOMS: atom_id res chain seq x y z
N MET A 1 -1.22 -2.02 17.60
CA MET A 1 -0.22 -2.54 18.57
C MET A 1 1.03 -3.06 17.84
N LEU A 2 0.94 -4.10 17.01
CA LEU A 2 2.11 -4.73 16.35
C LEU A 2 2.96 -3.80 15.45
N HIS A 3 2.32 -2.92 14.66
CA HIS A 3 3.03 -1.93 13.83
C HIS A 3 3.89 -0.98 14.65
N PHE A 4 3.42 -0.58 15.83
CA PHE A 4 4.15 0.32 16.72
C PHE A 4 5.36 -0.39 17.33
N THR A 5 5.17 -1.62 17.82
CA THR A 5 6.25 -2.40 18.44
C THR A 5 7.37 -2.72 17.46
N LEU A 6 7.03 -3.12 16.23
CA LEU A 6 8.02 -3.37 15.18
C LEU A 6 8.76 -2.10 14.77
N ASP A 7 8.07 -0.96 14.67
CA ASP A 7 8.70 0.30 14.31
C ASP A 7 9.70 0.78 15.39
N VAL A 8 9.38 0.55 16.67
CA VAL A 8 10.29 0.83 17.80
C VAL A 8 11.50 -0.13 17.80
N LEU A 9 11.30 -1.41 17.54
CA LEU A 9 12.38 -2.41 17.47
C LEU A 9 13.35 -2.14 16.32
N VAL A 10 12.84 -1.87 15.12
CA VAL A 10 13.66 -1.54 13.94
C VAL A 10 14.46 -0.25 14.17
N GLN A 11 13.84 0.76 14.80
CA GLN A 11 14.56 1.98 15.14
C GLN A 11 15.65 1.74 16.18
N ASN A 12 15.44 0.87 17.17
CA ASN A 12 16.48 0.47 18.11
C ASN A 12 17.60 -0.36 17.47
N GLN A 13 17.30 -1.20 16.48
CA GLN A 13 18.29 -2.06 15.84
C GLN A 13 19.15 -1.36 14.79
N TYR A 14 18.62 -0.33 14.11
CA TYR A 14 19.26 0.26 12.93
C TYR A 14 19.53 1.78 13.02
N SER A 15 19.08 2.46 14.08
CA SER A 15 19.38 3.89 14.28
C SER A 15 20.50 4.03 15.31
N VAL A 16 21.70 4.35 14.84
CA VAL A 16 22.89 4.49 15.70
C VAL A 16 22.72 5.61 16.74
N ASP A 17 21.88 6.64 16.51
CA ASP A 17 21.66 7.67 17.52
C ASP A 17 20.25 8.31 17.49
N ARG A 18 19.58 8.25 18.65
CA ARG A 18 18.38 9.01 19.10
C ARG A 18 17.04 8.75 18.38
N ILE A 19 16.20 7.94 19.04
CA ILE A 19 14.75 7.82 18.74
C ILE A 19 14.07 9.18 18.92
N VAL A 20 13.48 9.69 17.83
CA VAL A 20 12.67 10.91 17.86
C VAL A 20 11.20 10.52 18.03
N TRP A 21 10.78 10.32 19.28
CA TRP A 21 9.42 9.90 19.65
C TRP A 21 8.28 10.67 18.95
N PRO A 22 8.35 12.00 18.73
CA PRO A 22 7.31 12.73 18.00
C PRO A 22 7.15 12.25 16.54
N LYS A 23 8.24 11.87 15.89
CA LYS A 23 8.23 11.35 14.51
C LYS A 23 7.63 9.94 14.44
N VAL A 24 7.83 9.12 15.49
CA VAL A 24 7.25 7.78 15.57
C VAL A 24 5.74 7.85 15.72
N TRP A 25 5.26 8.67 16.66
CA TRP A 25 3.84 8.87 16.89
C TRP A 25 3.10 9.43 15.67
N THR A 26 3.66 10.46 15.02
CA THR A 26 3.07 11.04 13.81
C THR A 26 2.95 10.03 12.68
N ARG A 27 3.99 9.21 12.44
CA ARG A 27 3.95 8.14 11.44
C ARG A 27 2.93 7.06 11.77
N ALA A 28 2.86 6.63 13.04
CA ALA A 28 1.92 5.61 13.48
C ALA A 28 0.47 6.09 13.35
N LEU A 29 0.21 7.35 13.71
CA LEU A 29 -1.11 7.97 13.62
C LEU A 29 -1.50 8.21 12.15
N GLN A 30 -0.57 8.68 11.32
CA GLN A 30 -0.78 8.83 9.88
C GLN A 30 -1.08 7.48 9.22
N ALA A 31 -0.31 6.43 9.53
CA ALA A 31 -0.57 5.09 9.02
C ALA A 31 -1.96 4.61 9.47
N LEU A 32 -2.29 4.72 10.76
CA LEU A 32 -3.60 4.31 11.28
C LEU A 32 -4.74 5.06 10.60
N PHE A 33 -4.61 6.38 10.42
CA PHE A 33 -5.64 7.19 9.77
C PHE A 33 -5.78 6.87 8.29
N VAL A 34 -4.67 6.75 7.55
CA VAL A 34 -4.69 6.45 6.11
C VAL A 34 -5.21 5.05 5.84
N PHE A 35 -4.69 4.03 6.53
CA PHE A 35 -5.18 2.66 6.40
C PHE A 35 -6.62 2.53 6.91
N GLY A 36 -6.96 3.17 8.03
CA GLY A 36 -8.30 3.16 8.59
C GLY A 36 -9.31 3.80 7.64
N LEU A 37 -8.99 4.95 7.05
CA LEU A 37 -9.83 5.62 6.07
C LEU A 37 -9.94 4.80 4.79
N LEU A 38 -8.84 4.28 4.25
CA LEU A 38 -8.85 3.41 3.07
C LEU A 38 -9.71 2.17 3.29
N ILE A 39 -9.50 1.44 4.38
CA ILE A 39 -10.28 0.25 4.70
C ILE A 39 -11.75 0.64 4.93
N TYR A 40 -12.02 1.69 5.71
CA TYR A 40 -13.40 2.11 5.97
C TYR A 40 -14.15 2.54 4.70
N THR A 41 -13.48 3.22 3.77
CA THR A 41 -14.11 3.76 2.56
C THR A 41 -14.19 2.77 1.40
N LEU A 42 -13.19 1.89 1.26
CA LEU A 42 -13.10 0.96 0.13
C LEU A 42 -13.44 -0.50 0.48
N HIS A 43 -13.37 -0.92 1.75
CA HIS A 43 -13.74 -2.28 2.12
C HIS A 43 -15.24 -2.48 1.89
N ALA A 44 -15.59 -3.46 1.07
CA ALA A 44 -16.97 -3.74 0.71
C ALA A 44 -17.77 -4.18 1.95
N HIS A 45 -18.55 -3.27 2.52
CA HIS A 45 -19.52 -3.64 3.54
C HIS A 45 -20.67 -4.38 2.85
N SER A 46 -20.80 -5.69 3.11
CA SER A 46 -21.82 -6.57 2.51
C SER A 46 -23.26 -6.03 2.69
N SER A 47 -23.47 -5.16 3.68
CA SER A 47 -24.76 -4.54 4.04
C SER A 47 -25.03 -3.17 3.41
N ASN A 48 -24.08 -2.51 2.74
CA ASN A 48 -24.34 -1.24 2.05
C ASN A 48 -23.39 -1.02 0.84
N PRO A 49 -23.81 -1.29 -0.41
CA PRO A 49 -22.97 -1.18 -1.60
C PRO A 49 -22.72 0.28 -2.05
N THR A 50 -23.18 1.26 -1.28
CA THR A 50 -23.18 2.68 -1.68
C THR A 50 -21.85 3.36 -1.31
N ILE A 51 -20.86 3.24 -2.19
CA ILE A 51 -19.53 3.89 -2.06
C ILE A 51 -19.63 5.43 -2.17
N LEU A 52 -20.62 5.92 -2.93
CA LEU A 52 -20.90 7.34 -3.17
C LEU A 52 -22.42 7.57 -3.12
N PRO A 53 -22.94 8.44 -2.24
CA PRO A 53 -24.37 8.77 -2.21
C PRO A 53 -24.72 9.55 -3.49
N GLY A 54 -25.23 8.85 -4.50
CA GLY A 54 -25.65 9.46 -5.78
C GLY A 54 -25.26 8.71 -7.06
N LEU A 55 -24.42 7.67 -7.01
CA LEU A 55 -24.09 6.87 -8.20
C LEU A 55 -24.96 5.60 -8.34
N PRO A 56 -25.38 5.22 -9.57
CA PRO A 56 -26.10 3.98 -9.81
C PRO A 56 -25.27 2.75 -9.43
N ALA A 57 -25.86 1.81 -8.70
CA ALA A 57 -25.20 0.60 -8.18
C ALA A 57 -24.48 -0.27 -9.22
N ARG A 58 -24.88 -0.18 -10.50
CA ARG A 58 -24.27 -0.94 -11.61
C ARG A 58 -22.84 -0.49 -11.92
N PHE A 59 -22.55 0.81 -11.81
CA PHE A 59 -21.22 1.36 -12.09
C PHE A 59 -20.30 1.30 -10.87
N GLN A 60 -20.84 1.27 -9.65
CA GLN A 60 -20.05 1.22 -8.42
C GLN A 60 -19.14 -0.02 -8.33
N ASN A 61 -19.60 -1.17 -8.82
CA ASN A 61 -18.78 -2.39 -8.85
C ASN A 61 -17.57 -2.28 -9.79
N HIS A 62 -17.78 -1.75 -11.01
CA HIS A 62 -16.70 -1.56 -11.96
C HIS A 62 -15.74 -0.45 -11.52
N ALA A 63 -16.26 0.66 -11.00
CA ALA A 63 -15.44 1.74 -10.45
C ALA A 63 -14.55 1.25 -9.31
N ARG A 64 -15.10 0.42 -8.40
CA ARG A 64 -14.33 -0.20 -7.31
C ARG A 64 -13.17 -1.04 -7.84
N GLN A 65 -13.42 -1.91 -8.82
CA GLN A 65 -12.38 -2.72 -9.45
C GLN A 65 -11.29 -1.89 -10.12
N VAL A 66 -11.67 -0.80 -10.80
CA VAL A 66 -10.71 0.12 -11.43
C VAL A 66 -9.87 0.86 -10.38
N ILE A 67 -10.49 1.32 -9.29
CA ILE A 67 -9.77 2.02 -8.21
C ILE A 67 -8.74 1.08 -7.57
N PHE A 68 -9.13 -0.16 -7.23
CA PHE A 68 -8.20 -1.12 -6.66
C PHE A 68 -7.13 -1.58 -7.64
N SER A 69 -7.43 -1.68 -8.95
CA SER A 69 -6.43 -2.04 -9.95
C SER A 69 -5.39 -0.93 -10.11
N VAL A 70 -5.82 0.33 -10.17
CA VAL A 70 -4.92 1.49 -10.18
C VAL A 70 -4.10 1.56 -8.89
N MET A 71 -4.72 1.34 -7.74
CA MET A 71 -4.03 1.33 -6.44
C MET A 71 -2.96 0.22 -6.37
N SER A 72 -3.28 -0.97 -6.87
CA SER A 72 -2.34 -2.10 -6.97
C SER A 72 -1.15 -1.75 -7.87
N VAL A 73 -1.40 -1.24 -9.08
CA VAL A 73 -0.33 -0.87 -10.03
C VAL A 73 0.53 0.27 -9.47
N CYS A 74 -0.08 1.35 -8.96
CA CYS A 74 0.65 2.48 -8.41
C CYS A 74 1.49 2.07 -7.19
N SER A 75 0.92 1.29 -6.26
CA SER A 75 1.64 0.83 -5.07
C SER A 75 2.77 -0.14 -5.43
N GLY A 76 2.54 -1.08 -6.35
CA GLY A 76 3.58 -2.00 -6.83
C GLY A 76 4.73 -1.30 -7.54
N CYS A 77 4.43 -0.40 -8.48
CA CYS A 77 5.44 0.39 -9.17
C CYS A 77 6.21 1.31 -8.21
N TYR A 78 5.53 1.91 -7.24
CA TYR A 78 6.18 2.74 -6.21
C TYR A 78 7.08 1.89 -5.31
N LEU A 79 6.64 0.69 -4.90
CA LEU A 79 7.45 -0.22 -4.11
C LEU A 79 8.76 -0.61 -4.83
N ILE A 80 8.66 -0.96 -6.12
CA ILE A 80 9.82 -1.29 -6.97
C ILE A 80 10.74 -0.07 -7.11
N HIS A 81 10.17 1.13 -7.27
CA HIS A 81 10.96 2.34 -7.39
C HIS A 81 11.72 2.66 -6.09
N ILE A 82 11.06 2.54 -4.93
CA ILE A 82 11.72 2.89 -3.67
C ILE A 82 12.83 1.90 -3.31
N THR A 83 12.63 0.60 -3.56
CA THR A 83 13.63 -0.43 -3.24
C THR A 83 14.88 -0.32 -4.10
N ASN A 84 14.77 0.19 -5.34
CA ASN A 84 15.92 0.35 -6.22
C ASN A 84 16.59 1.73 -6.10
N THR A 85 15.86 2.77 -5.69
CA THR A 85 16.36 4.16 -5.74
C THR A 85 16.87 4.66 -4.38
N TYR A 86 16.30 4.20 -3.27
CA TYR A 86 16.66 4.71 -1.94
C TYR A 86 17.59 3.77 -1.18
N GLY A 87 18.39 4.35 -0.27
CA GLY A 87 19.23 3.58 0.64
C GLY A 87 18.41 2.74 1.63
N TYR A 88 19.04 1.68 2.16
CA TYR A 88 18.43 0.66 3.02
C TYR A 88 17.50 1.20 4.13
N LEU A 89 17.94 2.22 4.89
CA LEU A 89 17.15 2.80 5.99
C LEU A 89 15.89 3.54 5.51
N ALA A 90 15.91 4.13 4.32
CA ALA A 90 14.74 4.79 3.75
C ALA A 90 13.75 3.75 3.20
N VAL A 91 14.26 2.68 2.59
CA VAL A 91 13.45 1.53 2.14
C VAL A 91 12.74 0.87 3.31
N MET A 92 13.46 0.55 4.39
CA MET A 92 12.86 -0.08 5.58
C MET A 92 11.76 0.75 6.24
N LYS A 93 11.80 2.08 6.09
CA LYS A 93 10.78 2.97 6.64
C LYS A 93 9.51 3.07 5.80
N GLN A 94 9.60 2.82 4.49
CA GLN A 94 8.50 3.08 3.54
C GLN A 94 7.95 1.81 2.89
N ALA A 95 8.76 0.77 2.72
CA ALA A 95 8.36 -0.48 2.07
C ALA A 95 7.26 -1.24 2.82
N PRO A 96 7.26 -1.38 4.16
CA PRO A 96 6.22 -2.12 4.87
C PRO A 96 4.78 -1.60 4.66
N PRO A 97 4.49 -0.28 4.81
CA PRO A 97 3.13 0.22 4.59
C PRO A 97 2.72 0.17 3.11
N VAL A 98 3.64 0.48 2.18
CA VAL A 98 3.36 0.41 0.73
C VAL A 98 3.08 -1.04 0.30
N GLY A 99 3.89 -1.99 0.78
CA GLY A 99 3.69 -3.42 0.53
C GLY A 99 2.36 -3.92 1.09
N CYS A 100 1.98 -3.47 2.29
CA CYS A 100 0.67 -3.79 2.86
C CYS A 100 -0.49 -3.28 1.98
N LEU A 101 -0.42 -2.02 1.53
CA LEU A 101 -1.41 -1.44 0.61
C LEU A 101 -1.48 -2.22 -0.72
N TRP A 102 -0.33 -2.62 -1.25
CA TRP A 102 -0.26 -3.36 -2.51
C TRP A 102 -0.93 -4.72 -2.40
N VAL A 103 -0.53 -5.52 -1.40
CA VAL A 103 -1.10 -6.86 -1.16
C VAL A 103 -2.60 -6.79 -0.88
N TRP A 104 -3.03 -5.82 -0.05
CA TRP A 104 -4.44 -5.61 0.22
C TRP A 104 -5.24 -5.29 -1.06
N SER A 105 -4.72 -4.42 -1.92
CA SER A 105 -5.35 -4.07 -3.20
C SER A 105 -5.46 -5.27 -4.15
N VAL A 106 -4.46 -6.16 -4.16
CA VAL A 106 -4.46 -7.37 -5.00
C VAL A 106 -5.48 -8.40 -4.51
N ILE A 107 -5.58 -8.59 -3.19
CA ILE A 107 -6.51 -9.56 -2.58
C ILE A 107 -7.98 -9.19 -2.84
N GLU A 108 -8.31 -7.91 -2.86
CA GLU A 108 -9.67 -7.42 -3.10
C GLU A 108 -10.07 -7.46 -4.59
N LEU A 109 -9.10 -7.66 -5.50
CA LEU A 109 -9.34 -7.75 -6.95
C LEU A 109 -9.86 -9.12 -7.38
N GLN A 110 -10.67 -9.15 -8.44
CA GLN A 110 -10.98 -10.41 -9.12
C GLN A 110 -9.73 -10.99 -9.79
N LEU A 111 -9.58 -12.31 -9.75
CA LEU A 111 -8.43 -13.07 -10.25
C LEU A 111 -7.86 -12.57 -11.61
N PRO A 112 -8.66 -12.35 -12.68
CA PRO A 112 -8.12 -11.89 -13.96
C PRO A 112 -7.54 -10.46 -13.89
N TRP A 113 -8.18 -9.57 -13.15
CA TRP A 113 -7.68 -8.20 -12.95
C TRP A 113 -6.43 -8.18 -12.08
N ALA A 114 -6.35 -9.07 -11.08
CA ALA A 114 -5.19 -9.19 -10.20
C ALA A 114 -3.95 -9.58 -11.02
N VAL A 115 -4.08 -10.61 -11.86
CA VAL A 115 -3.01 -11.07 -12.76
C VAL A 115 -2.59 -9.96 -13.72
N LEU A 116 -3.54 -9.20 -14.28
CA LEU A 116 -3.23 -8.08 -15.17
C LEU A 116 -2.43 -6.97 -14.44
N SER A 117 -2.86 -6.59 -13.23
CA SER A 117 -2.15 -5.57 -12.43
C SER A 117 -0.71 -6.01 -12.08
N LEU A 118 -0.52 -7.30 -11.77
CA LEU A 118 0.79 -7.90 -11.53
C LEU A 118 1.66 -7.95 -12.78
N ALA A 119 1.07 -8.30 -13.93
CA ALA A 119 1.77 -8.29 -15.21
C ALA A 119 2.25 -6.87 -15.56
N ILE A 120 1.43 -5.84 -15.35
CA ILE A 120 1.84 -4.44 -15.55
C ILE A 120 3.02 -4.10 -14.64
N ALA A 121 2.94 -4.40 -13.34
CA ALA A 121 4.04 -4.14 -12.41
C ALA A 121 5.34 -4.88 -12.82
N GLY A 122 5.23 -6.13 -13.27
CA GLY A 122 6.36 -6.91 -13.79
C GLY A 122 6.95 -6.33 -15.08
N THR A 123 6.11 -5.86 -16.01
CA THR A 123 6.60 -5.17 -17.21
C THR A 123 7.29 -3.86 -16.87
N TYR A 124 6.79 -3.11 -15.87
CA TYR A 124 7.42 -1.88 -15.40
C TYR A 124 8.83 -2.13 -14.84
N LEU A 125 9.00 -3.21 -14.08
CA LEU A 125 10.31 -3.66 -13.59
C LEU A 125 11.27 -3.92 -14.75
N LYS A 126 10.81 -4.67 -15.77
CA LYS A 126 11.61 -5.01 -16.95
C LYS A 126 11.98 -3.79 -17.80
N VAL A 127 11.05 -2.85 -18.00
CA VAL A 127 11.27 -1.63 -18.80
C VAL A 127 12.25 -0.68 -18.11
N ARG A 128 12.21 -0.58 -16.78
CA ARG A 128 13.11 0.28 -16.00
C ARG A 128 14.51 -0.30 -15.83
N GLY A 129 14.75 -1.55 -16.25
CA GLY A 129 16.07 -2.19 -16.14
C GLY A 129 16.52 -2.40 -14.68
N TYR A 130 15.57 -2.50 -13.75
CA TYR A 130 15.86 -2.72 -12.35
C TYR A 130 16.36 -4.16 -12.14
N ASP A 131 17.59 -4.29 -11.67
CA ASP A 131 18.22 -5.58 -11.41
C ASP A 131 17.58 -6.25 -10.19
N ILE A 132 17.22 -7.53 -10.32
CA ILE A 132 16.74 -8.35 -9.20
C ILE A 132 17.99 -8.86 -8.48
N LYS A 133 18.48 -8.06 -7.54
CA LYS A 133 19.57 -8.49 -6.64
C LYS A 133 19.06 -9.42 -5.55
#